data_AF-A0A292R8F5-F1
#
_entry.id   AF-A0A292R8F5-F1
#
_cell.length_a   1.000
_cell.length_b   1.000
_cell.length_c   1.000
_cell.angle_alpha   90.00
_cell.angle_beta   90.00
_cell.angle_gamma   90.00
#
_symmetry.space_group_name_H-M   'P 1'
#
loop_
_entity.id
_entity.type
_entity.pdbx_description
1 polymer ?
#
loop_
_entity_poly.entity_id
_entity_poly.type
_entity_poly.pdbx_seq_one_letter_code
_entity_poly.pdbx_strand_id
1 'polypeptide(L)'
;MIVTNIISAIGNNSSIYPLLVRDCCIEAPSKILIARKENLKESKEIANDATREKIIDEYATSGIWLGGIPMVEYFSDKFISKKGYNPIVNLNLFKAEKNKEAYQGIEYNINKFKNIQAKDVQDAVQDSIKVKNNKGSFEKLLTKKFCAATIIPTIIMGFVLPKLNFALTKKIREKKVPQKAESKKEISFTGSFTSQIANLRTVDKMAISDGGLTVGRVTTSRNKDEAWANAFRMIGSMILNFVTPIYIAKGLDKLANKLFNINVNLDPKILADNEFINTIKNSKVELPKSNTEKDLIDFIDNKPQALFSRFAQKTGKVSYLKSGYRDPRKFVDIKDLGKFRNEFENFIAKAKQSKNIENFARKAKFVKSANILANVGISSFLLAGVLPAATYKFIKLTTGSYSDPGLVQNKK
;
A
#
# COMPACT_ATOMS: atom_id res chain seq x y z
N MET A 1 25.42 0.63 0.33
CA MET A 1 24.31 -0.24 -0.14
C MET A 1 23.15 -0.31 0.84
N ILE A 2 23.39 -0.50 2.15
CA ILE A 2 22.31 -0.64 3.17
C ILE A 2 21.37 0.58 3.21
N VAL A 3 21.90 1.80 3.31
CA VAL A 3 21.08 3.04 3.37
C VAL A 3 20.26 3.24 2.08
N THR A 4 20.85 3.03 0.90
CA THR A 4 20.12 3.09 -0.39
C THR A 4 19.02 2.04 -0.45
N ASN A 5 19.27 0.83 0.07
CA ASN A 5 18.27 -0.24 0.11
C ASN A 5 17.10 0.12 1.02
N ILE A 6 17.37 0.73 2.18
CA ILE A 6 16.35 1.22 3.10
C ILE A 6 15.55 2.36 2.45
N ILE A 7 16.20 3.36 1.86
CA ILE A 7 15.51 4.49 1.20
C ILE A 7 14.65 4.03 0.02
N SER A 8 15.16 3.12 -0.82
CA SER A 8 14.36 2.52 -1.90
C SER A 8 13.21 1.67 -1.35
N ALA A 9 13.41 0.94 -0.25
CA ALA A 9 12.33 0.22 0.42
C ALA A 9 11.26 1.15 1.00
N ILE A 10 11.66 2.30 1.57
CA ILE A 10 10.77 3.36 2.05
C ILE A 10 9.97 3.97 0.89
N GLY A 11 10.61 4.20 -0.27
CA GLY A 11 9.94 4.70 -1.47
C GLY A 11 9.10 3.65 -2.21
N ASN A 12 9.16 2.37 -1.81
CA ASN A 12 8.38 1.28 -2.39
C ASN A 12 7.25 0.89 -1.43
N ASN A 13 6.01 1.18 -1.84
CA ASN A 13 4.77 0.91 -1.08
C ASN A 13 4.48 -0.58 -0.79
N SER A 14 5.41 -1.48 -1.13
CA SER A 14 5.30 -2.93 -0.90
C SER A 14 6.12 -3.40 0.32
N SER A 15 6.87 -2.53 0.99
CA SER A 15 7.65 -2.88 2.20
C SER A 15 6.89 -2.54 3.49
N ILE A 16 6.83 -3.50 4.43
CA ILE A 16 6.13 -3.36 5.72
C ILE A 16 6.95 -2.59 6.79
N TYR A 17 8.28 -2.60 6.69
CA TYR A 17 9.16 -1.99 7.69
C TYR A 17 9.04 -0.46 7.80
N PRO A 18 9.01 0.29 6.68
CA PRO A 18 8.75 1.73 6.69
C PRO A 18 7.38 2.08 7.29
N LEU A 19 6.36 1.25 7.03
CA LEU A 19 5.01 1.43 7.58
C LEU A 19 5.00 1.22 9.09
N LEU A 20 5.70 0.20 9.61
CA LEU A 20 5.80 -0.06 11.05
C LEU A 20 6.44 1.11 11.80
N VAL A 21 7.60 1.61 11.34
CA VAL A 21 8.28 2.74 12.01
C VAL A 21 7.41 3.99 11.96
N ARG A 22 6.79 4.27 10.81
CA ARG A 22 5.91 5.43 10.65
C ARG A 22 4.68 5.32 11.56
N ASP A 23 3.93 4.23 11.47
CA ASP A 23 2.63 4.10 12.12
C ASP A 23 2.80 3.92 13.65
N CYS A 24 3.74 3.07 14.08
CA CYS A 24 3.94 2.76 15.50
C CYS A 24 4.87 3.72 16.23
N CYS A 25 5.89 4.30 15.59
CA CYS A 25 6.91 5.10 16.28
C CYS A 25 6.75 6.61 16.09
N ILE A 26 6.04 7.06 15.04
CA ILE A 26 5.84 8.49 14.76
C ILE A 26 4.37 8.86 14.93
N GLU A 27 3.48 8.20 14.19
CA GLU A 27 2.08 8.57 14.14
C GLU A 27 1.35 8.30 15.46
N ALA A 28 1.38 7.05 15.94
CA ALA A 28 0.69 6.68 17.17
C ALA A 28 1.15 7.56 18.36
N PRO A 29 2.46 7.69 18.66
CA PRO A 29 2.92 8.57 19.75
C PRO A 29 2.50 10.02 19.57
N SER A 30 2.63 10.59 18.37
CA SER A 30 2.27 11.99 18.12
C SER A 30 0.78 12.25 18.32
N LYS A 31 -0.08 11.37 17.78
CA LYS A 31 -1.54 11.46 17.93
C LYS A 31 -1.96 11.33 19.40
N ILE A 32 -1.33 10.42 20.15
CA ILE A 32 -1.56 10.24 21.60
C ILE A 32 -1.16 11.50 22.38
N LEU A 33 0.02 12.07 22.09
CA LEU A 33 0.51 13.28 22.76
C LEU A 33 -0.38 14.50 22.48
N ILE A 34 -0.79 14.69 21.22
CA ILE A 34 -1.69 15.79 20.83
C ILE A 34 -3.05 15.60 21.51
N ALA A 35 -3.62 14.40 21.48
CA ALA A 35 -4.88 14.09 22.15
C ALA A 35 -4.82 14.41 23.64
N ARG A 36 -3.75 13.98 24.33
CA ARG A 36 -3.53 14.29 25.74
C ARG A 36 -3.45 15.81 25.97
N LYS A 37 -2.63 16.52 25.20
CA LYS A 37 -2.39 17.96 25.35
C LYS A 37 -3.67 18.77 25.16
N GLU A 38 -4.48 18.45 24.16
CA GLU A 38 -5.71 19.17 23.87
C GLU A 38 -6.79 18.90 24.93
N ASN A 39 -6.99 17.64 25.32
CA ASN A 39 -7.94 17.28 26.37
C ASN A 39 -7.52 17.80 27.78
N LEU A 40 -6.21 17.98 28.04
CA LEU A 40 -5.70 18.56 29.30
C LEU A 40 -6.14 20.01 29.52
N LYS A 41 -6.51 20.73 28.46
CA LYS A 41 -7.04 22.10 28.57
C LYS A 41 -8.39 22.16 29.26
N GLU A 42 -9.07 21.02 29.36
CA GLU A 42 -10.43 20.91 29.90
C GLU A 42 -10.40 20.19 31.25
N SER A 43 -9.84 18.97 31.31
CA SER A 43 -9.58 18.32 32.59
C SER A 43 -8.55 17.19 32.50
N LYS A 44 -7.91 16.91 33.65
CA LYS A 44 -6.96 15.80 33.79
C LYS A 44 -7.63 14.43 33.63
N GLU A 45 -8.88 14.29 34.07
CA GLU A 45 -9.64 13.03 33.97
C GLU A 45 -9.99 12.72 32.51
N ILE A 46 -10.54 13.68 31.76
CA ILE A 46 -10.83 13.55 30.32
C ILE A 46 -9.54 13.27 29.54
N ALA A 47 -8.45 13.97 29.85
CA ALA A 47 -7.16 13.73 29.21
C ALA A 47 -6.63 12.31 29.41
N ASN A 48 -6.80 11.73 30.60
CA ASN A 48 -6.36 10.37 30.87
C ASN A 48 -7.21 9.33 30.10
N ASP A 49 -8.52 9.53 30.03
CA ASP A 49 -9.41 8.68 29.23
C ASP A 49 -9.11 8.78 27.73
N ALA A 50 -8.97 9.99 27.20
CA ALA A 50 -8.59 10.25 25.81
C ALA A 50 -7.25 9.59 25.45
N THR A 51 -6.25 9.73 26.35
CA THR A 51 -4.93 9.11 26.17
C THR A 51 -5.06 7.58 26.09
N ARG A 52 -5.79 6.94 27.01
CA ARG A 52 -6.00 5.48 27.00
C ARG A 52 -6.74 5.03 25.75
N GLU A 53 -7.88 5.66 25.44
CA GLU A 53 -8.65 5.31 24.25
C GLU A 53 -7.77 5.42 23.00
N LYS A 54 -6.95 6.48 22.88
CA LYS A 54 -6.04 6.67 21.74
C LYS A 54 -4.91 5.65 21.69
N ILE A 55 -4.32 5.28 22.82
CA ILE A 55 -3.28 4.22 22.89
C ILE A 55 -3.84 2.91 22.33
N ILE A 56 -4.99 2.48 22.84
CA ILE A 56 -5.62 1.22 22.42
C ILE A 56 -6.01 1.31 20.94
N ASP A 57 -6.62 2.42 20.52
CA ASP A 57 -7.06 2.60 19.14
C ASP A 57 -5.90 2.56 18.14
N GLU A 58 -4.83 3.33 18.36
CA GLU A 58 -3.70 3.42 17.42
C GLU A 58 -2.85 2.14 17.42
N TYR A 59 -2.49 1.59 18.58
CA TYR A 59 -1.63 0.40 18.63
C TYR A 59 -2.37 -0.90 18.32
N ALA A 60 -3.64 -1.08 18.72
CA ALA A 60 -4.38 -2.29 18.36
C ALA A 60 -4.74 -2.32 16.87
N THR A 61 -5.09 -1.16 16.28
CA THR A 61 -5.27 -1.03 14.83
C THR A 61 -3.95 -1.36 14.11
N SER A 62 -2.82 -0.80 14.57
CA SER A 62 -1.50 -1.10 14.00
C SER A 62 -1.11 -2.58 14.14
N GLY A 63 -1.41 -3.22 15.27
CA GLY A 63 -1.16 -4.65 15.48
C GLY A 63 -1.98 -5.56 14.55
N ILE A 64 -3.26 -5.23 14.35
CA ILE A 64 -4.11 -5.94 13.37
C ILE A 64 -3.57 -5.75 11.96
N TRP A 65 -3.14 -4.53 11.62
CA TRP A 65 -2.61 -4.20 10.30
C TRP A 65 -1.30 -4.91 9.99
N LEU A 66 -0.31 -4.78 10.88
CA LEU A 66 1.05 -5.24 10.67
C LEU A 66 1.24 -6.74 10.96
N GLY A 67 0.43 -7.33 11.83
CA GLY A 67 0.53 -8.74 12.22
C GLY A 67 -0.68 -9.57 11.83
N GLY A 68 -1.88 -9.07 12.10
CA GLY A 68 -3.13 -9.78 11.84
C GLY A 68 -3.36 -10.08 10.36
N ILE A 69 -3.24 -9.08 9.49
CA ILE A 69 -3.47 -9.25 8.05
C ILE A 69 -2.46 -10.24 7.42
N PRO A 70 -1.13 -10.08 7.59
CA PRO A 70 -0.16 -11.03 7.06
C PRO A 70 -0.38 -12.46 7.57
N MET A 71 -0.76 -12.62 8.84
CA MET A 71 -1.08 -13.92 9.42
C MET A 71 -2.29 -14.56 8.75
N VAL A 72 -3.38 -13.81 8.54
CA VAL A 72 -4.58 -14.33 7.85
C VAL A 72 -4.29 -14.64 6.38
N GLU A 73 -3.50 -13.81 5.69
CA GLU A 73 -3.07 -14.10 4.32
C GLU A 73 -2.25 -15.39 4.26
N TYR A 74 -1.30 -15.59 5.18
CA TYR A 74 -0.51 -16.82 5.27
C TYR A 74 -1.38 -18.07 5.47
N PHE A 75 -2.31 -18.04 6.42
CA PHE A 75 -3.21 -19.17 6.65
C PHE A 75 -4.16 -19.42 5.48
N SER A 76 -4.65 -18.35 4.84
CA SER A 76 -5.48 -18.45 3.65
C SER A 76 -4.71 -19.08 2.48
N ASP A 77 -3.46 -18.68 2.27
CA ASP A 77 -2.61 -19.26 1.21
C ASP A 77 -2.29 -20.72 1.48
N LYS A 78 -2.03 -21.09 2.73
CA LYS A 78 -1.87 -22.50 3.13
C LYS A 78 -3.15 -23.30 2.88
N PHE A 79 -4.33 -22.72 3.14
CA PHE A 79 -5.61 -23.36 2.86
C PHE A 79 -5.87 -23.54 1.35
N ILE A 80 -5.60 -22.51 0.54
CA ILE A 80 -5.73 -22.57 -0.93
C ILE A 80 -4.78 -23.61 -1.51
N SER A 81 -3.54 -23.65 -1.01
CA SER A 81 -2.53 -24.64 -1.39
C SER A 81 -2.96 -26.06 -1.03
N LYS A 82 -3.57 -26.28 0.14
CA LYS A 82 -4.16 -27.58 0.53
C LYS A 82 -5.33 -28.00 -0.36
N LYS A 83 -6.08 -27.06 -0.94
CA LYS A 83 -7.09 -27.32 -1.98
C LYS A 83 -6.47 -27.57 -3.36
N GLY A 84 -5.13 -27.58 -3.44
CA GLY A 84 -4.35 -27.91 -4.62
C GLY A 84 -4.22 -26.76 -5.62
N TYR A 85 -4.52 -25.52 -5.23
CA TYR A 85 -4.31 -24.35 -6.08
C TYR A 85 -3.09 -23.55 -5.61
N ASN A 86 -2.39 -22.91 -6.55
CA ASN A 86 -1.36 -21.96 -6.20
C ASN A 86 -1.94 -20.54 -6.10
N PRO A 87 -1.95 -19.90 -4.91
CA PRO A 87 -2.59 -18.60 -4.70
C PRO A 87 -1.92 -17.44 -5.46
N ILE A 88 -0.72 -17.64 -6.04
CA ILE A 88 -0.03 -16.60 -6.81
C ILE A 88 -0.57 -16.42 -8.23
N VAL A 89 -1.41 -17.35 -8.71
CA VAL A 89 -2.03 -17.25 -10.04
C VAL A 89 -2.98 -16.05 -10.07
N ASN A 90 -2.68 -15.09 -10.94
CA ASN A 90 -3.38 -13.80 -10.97
C ASN A 90 -4.58 -13.85 -11.91
N LEU A 91 -5.80 -13.53 -11.44
CA LEU A 91 -6.99 -13.61 -12.29
C LEU A 91 -7.06 -12.50 -13.36
N ASN A 92 -6.22 -11.46 -13.29
CA ASN A 92 -6.13 -10.45 -14.35
C ASN A 92 -5.61 -11.06 -15.67
N LEU A 93 -4.95 -12.23 -15.64
CA LEU A 93 -4.59 -12.99 -16.84
C LEU A 93 -5.81 -13.38 -17.67
N PHE A 94 -6.96 -13.67 -17.04
CA PHE A 94 -8.22 -13.94 -17.76
C PHE A 94 -8.85 -12.68 -18.35
N LYS A 95 -8.51 -11.49 -17.84
CA LYS A 95 -8.98 -10.22 -18.39
C LYS A 95 -8.15 -9.81 -19.60
N ALA A 96 -6.83 -10.00 -19.52
CA ALA A 96 -5.90 -9.73 -20.61
C ALA A 96 -6.24 -10.55 -21.87
N GLU A 97 -6.61 -11.82 -21.68
CA GLU A 97 -7.00 -12.76 -22.75
C GLU A 97 -8.22 -12.29 -23.57
N LYS A 98 -9.05 -11.37 -23.06
CA LYS A 98 -10.24 -10.89 -23.80
C LYS A 98 -9.87 -10.06 -25.04
N ASN A 99 -8.63 -9.60 -25.14
CA ASN A 99 -8.14 -8.92 -26.32
C ASN A 99 -7.60 -9.95 -27.33
N LYS A 100 -8.10 -9.91 -28.58
CA LYS A 100 -7.71 -10.87 -29.64
C LYS A 100 -6.20 -10.87 -29.97
N GLU A 101 -5.48 -9.81 -29.59
CA GLU A 101 -4.02 -9.65 -29.77
C GLU A 101 -3.28 -9.56 -28.42
N ALA A 102 -3.71 -10.33 -27.42
CA ALA A 102 -3.04 -10.32 -26.12
C ALA A 102 -1.70 -11.06 -26.19
N TYR A 103 -0.61 -10.37 -25.83
CA TYR A 103 0.72 -10.99 -25.66
C TYR A 103 0.98 -11.44 -24.22
N GLN A 104 -0.06 -11.45 -23.39
CA GLN A 104 -0.10 -12.11 -22.10
C GLN A 104 -1.54 -12.53 -21.82
N GLY A 105 -1.70 -13.60 -21.06
CA GLY A 105 -3.02 -14.13 -20.75
C GLY A 105 -2.87 -15.55 -20.23
N ILE A 106 -3.93 -16.11 -19.66
CA ILE A 106 -3.82 -17.45 -19.07
C ILE A 106 -3.56 -18.48 -20.16
N GLU A 107 -4.20 -18.35 -21.32
CA GLU A 107 -4.11 -19.30 -22.41
C GLU A 107 -2.89 -19.01 -23.29
N TYR A 108 -2.63 -17.73 -23.58
CA TYR A 108 -1.38 -17.32 -24.19
C TYR A 108 -0.16 -17.85 -23.41
N ASN A 109 -0.12 -17.65 -22.08
CA ASN A 109 1.01 -18.10 -21.27
C ASN A 109 1.11 -19.64 -21.25
N ILE A 110 0.00 -20.37 -21.07
CA ILE A 110 0.05 -21.84 -21.14
C ILE A 110 0.64 -22.29 -22.49
N ASN A 111 0.16 -21.75 -23.60
CA ASN A 111 0.61 -22.14 -24.94
C ASN A 111 2.07 -21.78 -25.21
N LYS A 112 2.53 -20.63 -24.72
CA LYS A 112 3.93 -20.20 -24.87
C LYS A 112 4.90 -21.05 -24.07
N PHE A 113 4.54 -21.38 -22.82
CA PHE A 113 5.48 -22.00 -21.88
C PHE A 113 5.34 -23.54 -21.77
N LYS A 114 4.30 -24.17 -22.32
CA LYS A 114 4.04 -25.63 -22.19
C LYS A 114 5.16 -26.55 -22.64
N ASN A 115 5.96 -26.14 -23.63
CA ASN A 115 7.01 -26.98 -24.22
C ASN A 115 8.37 -26.81 -23.52
N ILE A 116 8.47 -25.93 -22.54
CA ILE A 116 9.71 -25.70 -21.81
C ILE A 116 9.87 -26.79 -20.74
N GLN A 117 11.01 -27.47 -20.75
CA GLN A 117 11.27 -28.63 -19.90
C GLN A 117 11.72 -28.28 -18.47
N ALA A 118 11.98 -27.00 -18.18
CA ALA A 118 12.36 -26.57 -16.84
C ALA A 118 11.24 -26.87 -15.82
N LYS A 119 11.58 -27.61 -14.76
CA LYS A 119 10.60 -28.09 -13.76
C LYS A 119 9.73 -26.98 -13.18
N ASP A 120 10.33 -25.85 -12.82
CA ASP A 120 9.60 -24.71 -12.26
C ASP A 120 8.65 -24.04 -13.27
N VAL A 121 8.96 -24.11 -14.57
CA VAL A 121 8.06 -23.68 -15.65
C VAL A 121 6.91 -24.67 -15.82
N GLN A 122 7.20 -25.97 -15.84
CA GLN A 122 6.17 -27.01 -15.93
C GLN A 122 5.19 -26.92 -14.75
N ASP A 123 5.69 -26.79 -13.52
CA ASP A 123 4.86 -26.57 -12.33
C ASP A 123 3.98 -25.31 -12.48
N ALA A 124 4.54 -24.21 -12.96
CA ALA A 124 3.81 -22.96 -13.16
C ALA A 124 2.74 -23.05 -14.26
N VAL A 125 3.00 -23.83 -15.31
CA VAL A 125 2.02 -24.12 -16.38
C VAL A 125 0.91 -25.02 -15.84
N GLN A 126 1.23 -26.06 -15.06
CA GLN A 126 0.22 -26.93 -14.44
C GLN A 126 -0.68 -26.16 -13.46
N ASP A 127 -0.11 -25.28 -12.64
CA ASP A 127 -0.87 -24.35 -11.80
C ASP A 127 -1.88 -23.54 -12.63
N SER A 128 -1.41 -22.99 -13.76
CA SER A 128 -2.21 -22.16 -14.66
C SER A 128 -3.33 -22.97 -15.34
N ILE A 129 -3.05 -24.19 -15.81
CA ILE A 129 -4.04 -25.10 -16.39
C ILE A 129 -5.13 -25.45 -15.36
N LYS A 130 -4.72 -25.79 -14.13
CA LYS A 130 -5.65 -26.15 -13.07
C LYS A 130 -6.58 -25.00 -12.72
N VAL A 131 -6.05 -23.78 -12.65
CA VAL A 131 -6.84 -22.57 -12.44
C VAL A 131 -7.73 -22.24 -13.65
N LYS A 132 -7.24 -22.40 -14.89
CA LYS A 132 -8.06 -22.25 -16.11
C LYS A 132 -9.30 -23.15 -16.06
N ASN A 133 -9.11 -24.43 -15.75
CA ASN A 133 -10.18 -25.42 -15.73
C ASN A 133 -11.16 -25.24 -14.55
N ASN A 134 -10.74 -24.56 -13.48
CA ASN A 134 -11.54 -24.40 -12.26
C ASN A 134 -11.70 -22.95 -11.81
N LYS A 135 -11.69 -22.01 -12.77
CA LYS A 135 -11.64 -20.56 -12.52
C LYS A 135 -12.64 -20.11 -11.45
N GLY A 136 -13.91 -20.50 -11.57
CA GLY A 136 -14.95 -20.06 -10.64
C GLY A 136 -14.72 -20.53 -9.19
N SER A 137 -14.15 -21.72 -8.99
CA SER A 137 -13.81 -22.24 -7.65
C SER A 137 -12.62 -21.49 -7.06
N PHE A 138 -11.57 -21.31 -7.87
CA PHE A 138 -10.38 -20.57 -7.46
C PHE A 138 -10.67 -19.09 -7.17
N GLU A 139 -11.49 -18.44 -7.99
CA GLU A 139 -11.95 -17.07 -7.78
C GLU A 139 -12.74 -16.91 -6.49
N LYS A 140 -13.62 -17.86 -6.16
CA LYS A 140 -14.30 -17.89 -4.85
C LYS A 140 -13.32 -18.04 -3.68
N LEU A 141 -12.27 -18.83 -3.83
CA LEU A 141 -11.24 -18.99 -2.78
C LEU A 141 -10.42 -17.71 -2.58
N LEU A 142 -9.99 -17.04 -3.66
CA LEU A 142 -9.29 -15.77 -3.57
C LEU A 142 -10.18 -14.65 -3.01
N THR A 143 -11.47 -14.65 -3.37
CA THR A 143 -12.46 -13.74 -2.77
C THR A 143 -12.57 -13.97 -1.26
N LYS A 144 -12.68 -15.24 -0.82
CA LYS A 144 -12.71 -15.57 0.62
C LYS A 144 -11.43 -15.13 1.34
N LYS A 145 -10.26 -15.34 0.72
CA LYS A 145 -8.98 -14.83 1.22
C LYS A 145 -9.02 -13.32 1.41
N PHE A 146 -9.47 -12.58 0.39
CA PHE A 146 -9.61 -11.12 0.48
C PHE A 146 -10.57 -10.71 1.61
N CYS A 147 -11.74 -11.33 1.70
CA CYS A 147 -12.70 -11.02 2.76
C CYS A 147 -12.08 -11.25 4.15
N ALA A 148 -11.38 -12.38 4.33
CA ALA A 148 -10.73 -12.70 5.58
C ALA A 148 -9.57 -11.75 5.92
N ALA A 149 -8.74 -11.40 4.94
CA ALA A 149 -7.53 -10.61 5.15
C ALA A 149 -7.77 -9.09 5.13
N THR A 150 -8.89 -8.61 4.59
CA THR A 150 -9.13 -7.17 4.44
C THR A 150 -10.46 -6.75 5.07
N ILE A 151 -11.56 -7.43 4.74
CA ILE A 151 -12.89 -7.02 5.22
C ILE A 151 -13.04 -7.27 6.73
N ILE A 152 -12.71 -8.48 7.20
CA ILE A 152 -12.83 -8.83 8.63
C ILE A 152 -11.96 -7.90 9.51
N PRO A 153 -10.65 -7.72 9.22
CA PRO A 153 -9.82 -6.75 9.92
C PRO A 153 -10.41 -5.34 9.92
N THR A 154 -10.93 -4.87 8.78
CA THR A 154 -11.58 -3.55 8.69
C THR A 154 -12.79 -3.45 9.62
N ILE A 155 -13.62 -4.50 9.68
CA ILE A 155 -14.76 -4.56 10.60
C ILE A 155 -14.30 -4.54 12.05
N ILE A 156 -13.27 -5.33 12.38
CA ILE A 156 -12.72 -5.37 13.74
C ILE A 156 -12.21 -3.98 14.13
N MET A 157 -11.38 -3.35 13.30
CA MET A 157 -10.79 -2.04 13.58
C MET A 157 -11.81 -0.89 13.56
N GLY A 158 -12.83 -0.98 12.71
CA GLY A 158 -13.82 0.09 12.51
C GLY A 158 -15.04 0.01 13.42
N PHE A 159 -15.44 -1.19 13.83
CA PHE A 159 -16.71 -1.39 14.55
C PHE A 159 -16.54 -2.10 15.89
N VAL A 160 -15.70 -3.15 15.95
CA VAL A 160 -15.56 -3.96 17.17
C VAL A 160 -14.63 -3.26 18.17
N LEU A 161 -13.44 -2.89 17.74
CA LEU A 161 -12.41 -2.27 18.56
C LEU A 161 -12.90 -0.96 19.19
N PRO A 162 -13.53 0.00 18.47
CA PRO A 162 -14.06 1.21 19.09
C PRO A 162 -15.10 0.90 20.17
N LYS A 163 -16.05 0.00 19.90
CA LYS A 163 -17.07 -0.39 20.88
C LYS A 163 -16.47 -1.03 22.14
N LEU A 164 -15.47 -1.91 21.99
CA LEU A 164 -14.78 -2.51 23.13
C LEU A 164 -14.00 -1.46 23.93
N ASN A 165 -13.33 -0.54 23.25
CA ASN A 165 -12.56 0.54 23.87
C ASN A 165 -13.49 1.48 24.65
N PHE A 166 -14.62 1.90 24.06
CA PHE A 166 -15.62 2.72 24.74
C PHE A 166 -16.28 2.01 25.92
N ALA A 167 -16.58 0.71 25.79
CA ALA A 167 -17.11 -0.09 26.89
C ALA A 167 -16.12 -0.21 28.05
N LEU A 168 -14.82 -0.33 27.76
CA LEU A 168 -13.77 -0.31 28.76
C LEU A 168 -13.69 1.05 29.47
N THR A 169 -13.76 2.16 28.73
CA THR A 169 -13.86 3.52 29.30
C THR A 169 -15.05 3.65 30.24
N LYS A 170 -16.23 3.21 29.77
CA LYS A 170 -17.47 3.23 30.55
C LYS A 170 -17.31 2.43 31.84
N LYS A 171 -16.79 1.20 31.78
CA LYS A 171 -16.53 0.34 32.95
C LYS A 171 -15.55 0.96 33.95
N ILE A 172 -14.52 1.67 33.47
CA ILE A 172 -13.55 2.36 34.34
C ILE A 172 -14.21 3.56 35.03
N ARG A 173 -15.04 4.34 34.31
CA ARG A 173 -15.83 5.44 34.88
C ARG A 173 -16.92 4.95 35.85
N GLU A 174 -17.57 3.82 35.55
CA GLU A 174 -18.61 3.17 36.36
C GLU A 174 -18.10 2.50 37.64
N LYS A 175 -16.78 2.29 37.79
CA LYS A 175 -16.19 1.96 39.12
C LYS A 175 -16.34 3.11 40.14
N LYS A 176 -17.04 4.20 39.80
CA LYS A 176 -17.54 5.29 40.67
C LYS A 176 -19.08 5.46 40.64
N VAL A 177 -19.86 4.35 40.69
CA VAL A 177 -21.35 4.20 40.81
C VAL A 177 -21.98 3.50 39.57
N PRO A 178 -22.94 2.55 39.72
CA PRO A 178 -23.34 1.65 38.62
C PRO A 178 -24.62 2.10 37.88
N GLN A 179 -24.73 1.87 36.55
CA GLN A 179 -25.47 0.74 35.92
C GLN A 179 -25.88 0.94 34.43
N LYS A 180 -26.17 -0.23 33.80
CA LYS A 180 -26.97 -0.60 32.61
C LYS A 180 -26.34 -0.61 31.21
N ALA A 181 -26.53 -1.78 30.58
CA ALA A 181 -26.03 -2.20 29.27
C ALA A 181 -27.10 -2.08 28.19
N GLU A 182 -26.70 -1.75 26.95
CA GLU A 182 -27.55 -1.73 25.76
C GLU A 182 -27.02 -2.66 24.66
N SER A 183 -27.96 -3.09 23.81
CA SER A 183 -27.96 -4.28 22.98
C SER A 183 -27.16 -4.20 21.67
N LYS A 184 -26.70 -5.37 21.19
CA LYS A 184 -26.02 -5.57 19.89
C LYS A 184 -27.03 -5.56 18.74
N LYS A 185 -26.79 -4.75 17.71
CA LYS A 185 -27.36 -4.95 16.36
C LYS A 185 -26.39 -5.74 15.49
N GLU A 186 -26.90 -6.80 14.85
CA GLU A 186 -26.21 -7.49 13.76
C GLU A 186 -26.19 -6.63 12.50
N ILE A 187 -25.06 -6.66 11.79
CA ILE A 187 -24.86 -5.97 10.51
C ILE A 187 -24.83 -7.07 9.45
N SER A 188 -25.80 -7.09 8.54
CA SER A 188 -25.79 -7.93 7.34
C SER A 188 -25.26 -7.13 6.14
N PHE A 189 -24.64 -7.81 5.18
CA PHE A 189 -24.24 -7.20 3.91
C PHE A 189 -24.54 -8.13 2.73
N THR A 190 -25.27 -7.61 1.75
CA THR A 190 -25.51 -8.17 0.42
C THR A 190 -24.87 -7.26 -0.63
N GLY A 191 -24.20 -7.80 -1.66
CA GLY A 191 -23.75 -7.01 -2.81
C GLY A 191 -22.61 -7.59 -3.65
N SER A 192 -22.82 -7.63 -4.97
CA SER A 192 -21.96 -8.17 -6.04
C SER A 192 -20.64 -7.38 -6.23
N PHE A 193 -19.62 -7.69 -5.44
CA PHE A 193 -18.35 -6.94 -5.38
C PHE A 193 -17.09 -7.83 -5.47
N THR A 194 -17.20 -9.06 -5.97
CA THR A 194 -16.24 -10.14 -5.66
C THR A 194 -15.12 -10.34 -6.68
N SER A 195 -15.37 -10.16 -7.99
CA SER A 195 -14.39 -10.47 -9.05
C SER A 195 -13.33 -9.38 -9.31
N GLN A 196 -13.65 -8.11 -9.01
CA GLN A 196 -12.72 -6.99 -9.18
C GLN A 196 -11.71 -6.88 -8.03
N ILE A 197 -12.03 -7.47 -6.87
CA ILE A 197 -11.33 -7.25 -5.61
C ILE A 197 -10.26 -8.29 -5.31
N ALA A 198 -10.45 -9.52 -5.80
CA ALA A 198 -9.55 -10.64 -5.55
C ALA A 198 -8.08 -10.41 -6.01
N ASN A 199 -7.81 -9.39 -6.85
CA ASN A 199 -6.48 -9.10 -7.39
C ASN A 199 -6.07 -7.63 -7.26
N LEU A 200 -6.69 -6.89 -6.34
CA LEU A 200 -6.30 -5.50 -6.08
C LEU A 200 -4.85 -5.42 -5.59
N ARG A 201 -4.13 -4.39 -6.04
CA ARG A 201 -2.80 -4.08 -5.52
C ARG A 201 -2.92 -3.71 -4.05
N THR A 202 -1.85 -3.86 -3.29
CA THR A 202 -1.81 -3.53 -1.85
C THR A 202 -2.35 -2.13 -1.55
N VAL A 203 -2.03 -1.14 -2.38
CA VAL A 203 -2.54 0.24 -2.25
C VAL A 203 -4.05 0.34 -2.44
N ASP A 204 -4.61 -0.40 -3.39
CA ASP A 204 -6.06 -0.37 -3.64
C ASP A 204 -6.82 -1.13 -2.53
N LYS A 205 -6.25 -2.23 -2.00
CA LYS A 205 -6.77 -2.91 -0.80
C LYS A 205 -6.75 -1.99 0.42
N MET A 206 -5.67 -1.23 0.60
CA MET A 206 -5.53 -0.23 1.67
C MET A 206 -6.60 0.85 1.55
N ALA A 207 -6.81 1.42 0.37
CA ALA A 207 -7.84 2.45 0.17
C ALA A 207 -9.26 1.94 0.48
N ILE A 208 -9.58 0.69 0.11
CA ILE A 208 -10.88 0.07 0.44
C ILE A 208 -11.01 -0.16 1.95
N SER A 209 -9.95 -0.66 2.60
CA SER A 209 -9.92 -0.87 4.04
C SER A 209 -10.12 0.44 4.79
N ASP A 210 -9.41 1.50 4.41
CA ASP A 210 -9.53 2.83 5.04
C ASP A 210 -10.91 3.46 4.81
N GLY A 211 -11.52 3.24 3.64
CA GLY A 211 -12.90 3.63 3.36
C GLY A 211 -13.91 2.91 4.28
N GLY A 212 -13.80 1.59 4.42
CA GLY A 212 -14.64 0.81 5.33
C GLY A 212 -14.41 1.14 6.81
N LEU A 213 -13.16 1.41 7.18
CA LEU A 213 -12.78 1.88 8.52
C LEU A 213 -13.46 3.20 8.81
N THR A 214 -13.50 4.12 7.84
CA THR A 214 -14.15 5.43 7.95
C THR A 214 -15.63 5.29 8.26
N VAL A 215 -16.33 4.47 7.49
CA VAL A 215 -17.75 4.16 7.75
C VAL A 215 -17.92 3.58 9.16
N GLY A 216 -17.08 2.64 9.57
CA GLY A 216 -17.15 2.05 10.91
C GLY A 216 -16.99 3.05 12.05
N ARG A 217 -15.96 3.88 12.01
CA ARG A 217 -15.69 4.83 13.10
C ARG A 217 -16.74 5.94 13.17
N VAL A 218 -17.25 6.41 12.02
CA VAL A 218 -18.34 7.40 11.99
C VAL A 218 -19.63 6.79 12.56
N THR A 219 -19.99 5.56 12.15
CA THR A 219 -21.23 4.91 12.59
C THR A 219 -21.21 4.42 14.04
N THR A 220 -20.03 4.16 14.61
CA THR A 220 -19.88 3.75 16.02
C THR A 220 -19.63 4.91 16.98
N SER A 221 -19.58 6.15 16.48
CA SER A 221 -19.41 7.34 17.30
C SER A 221 -20.56 7.49 18.31
N ARG A 222 -20.23 7.95 19.52
CA ARG A 222 -21.17 8.07 20.65
C ARG A 222 -22.15 9.22 20.46
N ASN A 223 -21.74 10.26 19.75
CA ASN A 223 -22.58 11.42 19.41
C ASN A 223 -22.24 11.99 18.02
N LYS A 224 -23.05 12.94 17.57
CA LYS A 224 -22.91 13.57 16.25
C LYS A 224 -21.57 14.31 16.09
N ASP A 225 -21.09 14.94 17.15
CA ASP A 225 -19.84 15.70 17.12
C ASP A 225 -18.63 14.78 17.00
N GLU A 226 -18.64 13.64 17.69
CA GLU A 226 -17.62 12.59 17.54
C GLU A 226 -17.68 11.99 16.13
N ALA A 227 -18.88 11.84 15.56
CA ALA A 227 -19.05 11.36 14.18
C ALA A 227 -18.43 12.34 13.16
N TRP A 228 -18.68 13.65 13.30
CA TRP A 228 -18.09 14.67 12.44
C TRP A 228 -16.57 14.77 12.60
N ALA A 229 -16.07 14.74 13.84
CA ALA A 229 -14.64 14.74 14.11
C ALA A 229 -13.94 13.50 13.51
N ASN A 230 -14.56 12.31 13.63
CA ASN A 230 -14.06 11.10 13.01
C ASN A 230 -14.10 11.17 11.48
N ALA A 231 -15.18 11.67 10.88
CA ALA A 231 -15.28 11.85 9.43
C ALA A 231 -14.17 12.79 8.91
N PHE A 232 -14.00 13.96 9.54
CA PHE A 232 -12.96 14.93 9.17
C PHE A 232 -11.56 14.31 9.23
N ARG A 233 -11.23 13.70 10.36
CA ARG A 233 -9.92 13.06 10.58
C ARG A 233 -9.65 11.97 9.56
N MET A 234 -10.61 11.12 9.27
CA MET A 234 -10.39 9.93 8.44
C MET A 234 -10.35 10.24 6.95
N ILE A 235 -11.22 11.13 6.48
CA ILE A 235 -11.15 11.64 5.10
C ILE A 235 -9.81 12.37 4.90
N GLY A 236 -9.41 13.21 5.86
CA GLY A 236 -8.10 13.86 5.85
C GLY A 236 -6.95 12.84 5.79
N SER A 237 -7.00 11.79 6.61
CA SER A 237 -6.01 10.70 6.61
C SER A 237 -5.93 9.98 5.26
N MET A 238 -7.08 9.69 4.63
CA MET A 238 -7.13 9.02 3.33
C MET A 238 -6.51 9.90 2.23
N ILE A 239 -6.83 11.20 2.22
CA ILE A 239 -6.22 12.16 1.28
C ILE A 239 -4.71 12.27 1.52
N LEU A 240 -4.27 12.33 2.77
CA LEU A 240 -2.86 12.43 3.13
C LEU A 240 -2.07 11.14 2.85
N ASN A 241 -2.71 9.96 2.88
CA ASN A 241 -2.05 8.69 2.59
C ASN A 241 -1.99 8.34 1.10
N PHE A 242 -3.06 8.60 0.33
CA PHE A 242 -3.15 8.11 -1.05
C PHE A 242 -2.98 9.18 -2.11
N VAL A 243 -3.33 10.43 -1.82
CA VAL A 243 -3.36 11.52 -2.81
C VAL A 243 -2.15 12.42 -2.63
N THR A 244 -1.94 12.91 -1.42
CA THR A 244 -0.92 13.91 -1.09
C THR A 244 0.51 13.48 -1.42
N PRO A 245 0.95 12.22 -1.14
CA PRO A 245 2.31 11.80 -1.43
C PRO A 245 2.62 11.79 -2.93
N ILE A 246 1.61 11.56 -3.78
CA ILE A 246 1.74 11.61 -5.24
C ILE A 246 2.02 13.04 -5.69
N TYR A 247 1.30 14.02 -5.15
CA TYR A 247 1.48 15.43 -5.50
C TYR A 247 2.77 16.00 -4.93
N ILE A 248 3.16 15.63 -3.70
CA ILE A 248 4.45 16.01 -3.12
C ILE A 248 5.59 15.45 -3.97
N ALA A 249 5.56 14.16 -4.32
CA ALA A 249 6.57 13.55 -5.19
C ALA A 249 6.70 14.30 -6.53
N LYS A 250 5.56 14.56 -7.21
CA LYS A 250 5.55 15.33 -8.47
C LYS A 250 6.11 16.73 -8.30
N GLY A 251 5.79 17.42 -7.21
CA GLY A 251 6.29 18.75 -6.89
C GLY A 251 7.80 18.75 -6.66
N LEU A 252 8.30 17.82 -5.85
CA LEU A 252 9.73 17.65 -5.57
C LEU A 252 10.51 17.25 -6.83
N ASP A 253 9.95 16.37 -7.67
CA ASP A 253 10.58 15.94 -8.93
C ASP A 253 10.62 17.10 -9.94
N LYS A 254 9.55 17.91 -10.03
CA LYS A 254 9.52 19.13 -10.86
C LYS A 254 10.52 20.18 -10.39
N LEU A 255 10.65 20.37 -9.07
CA LEU A 255 11.62 21.27 -8.46
C LEU A 255 13.05 20.79 -8.74
N ALA A 256 13.32 19.50 -8.55
CA ALA A 256 14.61 18.88 -8.84
C ALA A 256 15.02 19.06 -10.30
N ASN A 257 14.09 18.83 -11.24
CA ASN A 257 14.36 19.04 -12.66
C ASN A 257 14.60 20.53 -12.98
N LYS A 258 13.85 21.46 -12.36
CA LYS A 258 14.06 22.91 -12.56
C LYS A 258 15.40 23.40 -12.01
N LEU A 259 15.78 22.97 -10.80
CA LEU A 259 16.97 23.46 -10.11
C LEU A 259 18.25 22.77 -10.58
N PHE A 260 18.18 21.48 -10.92
CA PHE A 260 19.37 20.67 -11.19
C PHE A 260 19.43 20.11 -12.61
N ASN A 261 18.36 20.25 -13.41
CA ASN A 261 18.20 19.61 -14.72
C ASN A 261 18.41 18.09 -14.68
N ILE A 262 18.04 17.45 -13.56
CA ILE A 262 18.18 16.01 -13.37
C ILE A 262 16.79 15.37 -13.39
N ASN A 263 16.66 14.33 -14.21
CA ASN A 263 15.51 13.44 -14.13
C ASN A 263 15.73 12.42 -13.01
N VAL A 264 14.86 12.44 -12.01
CA VAL A 264 14.94 11.63 -10.78
C VAL A 264 13.91 10.50 -10.75
N ASN A 265 13.42 10.03 -11.90
CA ASN A 265 12.32 9.07 -11.92
C ASN A 265 12.75 7.62 -11.61
N LEU A 266 14.02 7.27 -11.86
CA LEU A 266 14.53 5.93 -11.58
C LEU A 266 14.75 5.68 -10.08
N ASP A 267 14.55 4.45 -9.65
CA ASP A 267 14.78 4.03 -8.27
C ASP A 267 16.26 4.23 -7.86
N PRO A 268 16.54 4.71 -6.62
CA PRO A 268 17.90 4.92 -6.14
C PRO A 268 18.84 3.71 -6.27
N LYS A 269 18.33 2.47 -6.24
CA LYS A 269 19.11 1.25 -6.46
C LYS A 269 19.60 1.14 -7.89
N ILE A 270 18.80 1.54 -8.88
CA ILE A 270 19.20 1.58 -10.28
C ILE A 270 20.28 2.65 -10.46
N LEU A 271 20.06 3.83 -9.87
CA LEU A 271 21.00 4.96 -9.95
C LEU A 271 22.34 4.70 -9.22
N ALA A 272 22.38 3.74 -8.29
CA ALA A 272 23.58 3.34 -7.56
C ALA A 272 24.32 2.16 -8.21
N ASP A 273 23.80 1.60 -9.30
CA ASP A 273 24.32 0.37 -9.90
C ASP A 273 25.48 0.68 -10.87
N ASN A 274 26.67 0.17 -10.55
CA ASN A 274 27.87 0.39 -11.35
C ASN A 274 27.79 -0.26 -12.74
N GLU A 275 27.13 -1.43 -12.84
CA GLU A 275 26.92 -2.13 -14.12
C GLU A 275 26.05 -1.27 -15.04
N PHE A 276 25.00 -0.66 -14.50
CA PHE A 276 24.14 0.28 -15.22
C PHE A 276 24.92 1.49 -15.73
N ILE A 277 25.67 2.17 -14.87
CA ILE A 277 26.47 3.34 -15.25
C ILE A 277 27.51 2.98 -16.32
N ASN A 278 28.22 1.86 -16.16
CA ASN A 278 29.21 1.41 -17.15
C ASN A 278 28.57 1.04 -18.49
N THR A 279 27.37 0.44 -18.48
CA THR A 279 26.67 0.10 -19.72
C THR A 279 26.20 1.34 -20.47
N ILE A 280 25.82 2.41 -19.76
CA ILE A 280 25.52 3.72 -20.38
C ILE A 280 26.77 4.28 -21.05
N LYS A 281 27.91 4.30 -20.36
CA LYS A 281 29.19 4.80 -20.90
C LYS A 281 29.59 4.05 -22.18
N ASN A 282 29.43 2.74 -22.18
CA ASN A 282 29.79 1.88 -23.31
C ASN A 282 28.71 1.85 -24.41
N SER A 283 27.60 2.60 -24.27
CA SER A 283 26.46 2.61 -25.20
C SER A 283 25.86 1.22 -25.51
N LYS A 284 25.95 0.27 -24.57
CA LYS A 284 25.46 -1.12 -24.72
C LYS A 284 24.07 -1.34 -24.12
N VAL A 285 23.29 -0.28 -23.89
CA VAL A 285 22.01 -0.41 -23.20
C VAL A 285 20.94 -0.90 -24.18
N GLU A 286 20.43 -2.10 -23.94
CA GLU A 286 19.32 -2.66 -24.67
C GLU A 286 17.99 -2.31 -24.02
N LEU A 287 17.05 -1.83 -24.82
CA LEU A 287 15.69 -1.48 -24.40
C LEU A 287 14.66 -2.14 -25.31
N PRO A 288 13.41 -2.32 -24.84
CA PRO A 288 12.31 -2.68 -25.71
C PRO A 288 12.13 -1.64 -26.82
N LYS A 289 11.67 -2.07 -28.00
CA LYS A 289 11.55 -1.20 -29.18
C LYS A 289 10.50 -0.09 -29.02
N SER A 290 9.40 -0.40 -28.35
CA SER A 290 8.32 0.54 -28.07
C SER A 290 7.63 0.21 -26.75
N ASN A 291 6.58 0.98 -26.41
CA ASN A 291 5.71 0.73 -25.25
C ASN A 291 4.52 -0.17 -25.59
N THR A 292 4.50 -0.80 -26.78
CA THR A 292 3.45 -1.75 -27.12
C THR A 292 3.55 -3.00 -26.24
N GLU A 293 2.42 -3.64 -25.96
CA GLU A 293 2.38 -4.86 -25.17
C GLU A 293 3.29 -5.95 -25.76
N LYS A 294 3.25 -6.13 -27.08
CA LYS A 294 4.13 -7.04 -27.82
C LYS A 294 5.60 -6.79 -27.53
N ASP A 295 6.09 -5.59 -27.83
CA ASP A 295 7.52 -5.30 -27.73
C ASP A 295 8.03 -5.41 -26.29
N LEU A 296 7.19 -5.01 -25.31
CA LEU A 296 7.53 -5.12 -23.90
C LEU A 296 7.59 -6.58 -23.43
N ILE A 297 6.58 -7.39 -23.74
CA ILE A 297 6.54 -8.80 -23.34
C ILE A 297 7.61 -9.60 -24.07
N ASP A 298 7.78 -9.41 -25.38
CA ASP A 298 8.79 -10.12 -26.16
C ASP A 298 10.19 -9.79 -25.67
N PHE A 299 10.46 -8.54 -25.26
CA PHE A 299 11.75 -8.18 -24.71
C PHE A 299 12.02 -8.89 -23.38
N ILE A 300 11.08 -8.86 -22.43
CA ILE A 300 11.29 -9.46 -21.10
C ILE A 300 11.34 -10.99 -21.16
N ASP A 301 10.68 -11.61 -22.13
CA ASP A 301 10.69 -13.07 -22.33
C ASP A 301 11.97 -13.55 -23.04
N ASN A 302 12.45 -12.83 -24.06
CA ASN A 302 13.63 -13.23 -24.82
C ASN A 302 14.95 -12.71 -24.22
N LYS A 303 14.91 -11.64 -23.42
CA LYS A 303 16.09 -11.01 -22.82
C LYS A 303 15.93 -10.84 -21.30
N PRO A 304 15.72 -11.93 -20.54
CA PRO A 304 15.53 -11.85 -19.09
C PRO A 304 16.77 -11.34 -18.33
N GLN A 305 17.96 -11.54 -18.89
CA GLN A 305 19.24 -11.09 -18.31
C GLN A 305 19.64 -9.67 -18.70
N ALA A 306 18.95 -9.04 -19.65
CA ALA A 306 19.22 -7.64 -19.99
C ALA A 306 18.98 -6.74 -18.77
N LEU A 307 19.76 -5.66 -18.64
CA LEU A 307 19.67 -4.75 -17.49
C LEU A 307 18.25 -4.24 -17.25
N PHE A 308 17.54 -3.87 -18.32
CA PHE A 308 16.15 -3.44 -18.23
C PHE A 308 15.27 -4.49 -17.53
N SER A 309 15.33 -5.74 -17.96
CA SER A 309 14.58 -6.88 -17.40
C SER A 309 14.95 -7.16 -15.95
N ARG A 310 16.25 -7.17 -15.62
CA ARG A 310 16.76 -7.35 -14.25
C ARG A 310 16.28 -6.23 -13.32
N PHE A 311 16.28 -4.97 -13.77
CA PHE A 311 15.76 -3.86 -12.98
C PHE A 311 14.24 -3.84 -12.89
N ALA A 312 13.53 -4.22 -13.95
CA ALA A 312 12.09 -4.43 -13.91
C ALA A 312 11.73 -5.49 -12.86
N GLN A 313 12.51 -6.58 -12.76
CA GLN A 313 12.35 -7.60 -11.72
C GLN A 313 12.67 -7.05 -10.32
N LYS A 314 13.82 -6.39 -10.15
CA LYS A 314 14.23 -5.78 -8.86
C LYS A 314 13.22 -4.76 -8.35
N THR A 315 12.50 -4.08 -9.25
CA THR A 315 11.45 -3.10 -8.91
C THR A 315 10.03 -3.70 -8.90
N GLY A 316 9.89 -5.02 -9.02
CA GLY A 316 8.62 -5.74 -8.87
C GLY A 316 7.66 -5.67 -10.08
N LYS A 317 8.11 -5.15 -11.22
CA LYS A 317 7.28 -4.99 -12.44
C LYS A 317 7.11 -6.28 -13.23
N VAL A 318 8.10 -7.17 -13.13
CA VAL A 318 8.08 -8.52 -13.70
C VAL A 318 8.57 -9.52 -12.66
N SER A 319 8.16 -10.78 -12.78
CA SER A 319 8.72 -11.87 -11.99
C SER A 319 9.25 -12.95 -12.91
N TYR A 320 10.43 -13.46 -12.58
CA TYR A 320 11.04 -14.60 -13.24
C TYR A 320 11.08 -15.80 -12.31
N LEU A 321 10.97 -16.98 -12.90
CA LEU A 321 11.22 -18.27 -12.29
C LEU A 321 12.75 -18.48 -12.13
N LYS A 322 13.15 -19.54 -11.41
CA LYS A 322 14.58 -19.82 -11.17
C LYS A 322 15.30 -20.15 -12.47
N SER A 323 14.60 -20.77 -13.41
CA SER A 323 15.05 -21.06 -14.77
C SER A 323 15.21 -19.83 -15.66
N GLY A 324 14.88 -18.62 -15.20
CA GLY A 324 15.04 -17.37 -15.94
C GLY A 324 13.88 -17.03 -16.89
N TYR A 325 12.87 -17.90 -16.99
CA TYR A 325 11.63 -17.62 -17.72
C TYR A 325 10.70 -16.74 -16.89
N ARG A 326 9.92 -15.88 -17.57
CA ARG A 326 8.88 -15.09 -16.89
C ARG A 326 7.88 -16.04 -16.22
N ASP A 327 7.46 -15.73 -15.00
CA ASP A 327 6.47 -16.54 -14.28
C ASP A 327 5.09 -16.40 -14.97
N PRO A 328 4.58 -17.45 -15.63
CA PRO A 328 3.33 -17.38 -16.40
C PRO A 328 2.09 -17.18 -15.52
N ARG A 329 2.21 -17.39 -14.21
CA ARG A 329 1.12 -17.24 -13.25
C ARG A 329 0.88 -15.78 -12.85
N LYS A 330 1.85 -14.90 -13.07
CA LYS A 330 1.78 -13.50 -12.68
C LYS A 330 1.44 -12.59 -13.85
N PHE A 331 0.64 -11.56 -13.56
CA PHE A 331 0.25 -10.53 -14.52
C PHE A 331 1.32 -9.43 -14.60
N VAL A 332 1.62 -8.97 -15.81
CA VAL A 332 2.53 -7.84 -16.06
C VAL A 332 1.70 -6.60 -16.41
N ASP A 333 1.78 -5.56 -15.58
CA ASP A 333 1.14 -4.28 -15.89
C ASP A 333 1.91 -3.56 -17.01
N ILE A 334 1.39 -3.68 -18.24
CA ILE A 334 2.00 -3.09 -19.44
C ILE A 334 2.13 -1.57 -19.33
N LYS A 335 1.17 -0.89 -18.69
CA LYS A 335 1.23 0.57 -18.55
C LYS A 335 2.35 0.96 -17.59
N ASP A 336 2.52 0.23 -16.49
CA ASP A 336 3.60 0.47 -15.55
C ASP A 336 4.98 0.13 -16.15
N LEU A 337 5.09 -1.00 -16.85
CA LEU A 337 6.33 -1.41 -17.53
C LEU A 337 6.71 -0.44 -18.66
N GLY A 338 5.75 0.08 -19.42
CA GLY A 338 5.98 1.10 -20.44
C GLY A 338 6.42 2.44 -19.86
N LYS A 339 5.83 2.87 -18.73
CA LYS A 339 6.32 4.05 -18.00
C LYS A 339 7.77 3.86 -17.55
N PHE A 340 8.08 2.69 -17.00
CA PHE A 340 9.43 2.35 -16.57
C PHE A 340 10.43 2.39 -17.72
N ARG A 341 10.08 1.86 -18.90
CA ARG A 341 10.89 1.97 -20.12
C ARG A 341 11.20 3.43 -20.45
N ASN A 342 10.19 4.29 -20.49
CA ASN A 342 10.38 5.72 -20.80
C ASN A 342 11.27 6.41 -19.77
N GLU A 343 11.12 6.09 -18.48
CA GLU A 343 11.98 6.65 -17.42
C GLU A 343 13.44 6.21 -17.59
N PHE A 344 13.64 4.94 -17.94
CA PHE A 344 14.95 4.35 -18.20
C PHE A 344 15.63 5.01 -19.41
N GLU A 345 14.91 5.12 -20.53
CA GLU A 345 15.36 5.76 -21.77
C GLU A 345 15.71 7.24 -21.55
N ASN A 346 14.80 7.99 -20.91
CA ASN A 346 15.00 9.41 -20.63
C ASN A 346 16.22 9.66 -19.72
N PHE A 347 16.45 8.81 -18.73
CA PHE A 347 17.64 8.91 -17.88
C PHE A 347 18.92 8.68 -18.69
N ILE A 348 18.96 7.65 -19.53
CA ILE A 348 20.11 7.34 -20.38
C ILE A 348 20.42 8.50 -21.32
N ALA A 349 19.39 9.05 -21.99
CA ALA A 349 19.55 10.18 -22.89
C ALA A 349 20.18 11.40 -22.17
N LYS A 350 19.65 11.77 -21.00
CA LYS A 350 20.20 12.87 -20.20
C LYS A 350 21.59 12.58 -19.66
N ALA A 351 21.85 11.35 -19.23
CA ALA A 351 23.17 10.94 -18.74
C ALA A 351 24.23 11.05 -19.85
N LYS A 352 23.91 10.64 -21.07
CA LYS A 352 24.82 10.76 -22.24
C LYS A 352 25.09 12.22 -22.64
N GLN A 353 24.13 13.11 -22.44
CA GLN A 353 24.31 14.56 -22.63
C GLN A 353 25.13 15.22 -21.52
N SER A 354 25.33 14.54 -20.39
CA SER A 354 26.10 15.07 -19.27
C SER A 354 27.60 14.95 -19.50
N LYS A 355 28.38 15.94 -19.01
CA LYS A 355 29.85 15.91 -19.08
C LYS A 355 30.48 14.73 -18.32
N ASN A 356 29.79 14.20 -17.29
CA ASN A 356 30.26 13.08 -16.48
C ASN A 356 29.07 12.24 -15.99
N ILE A 357 28.90 11.06 -16.61
CA ILE A 357 27.79 10.13 -16.32
C ILE A 357 27.77 9.67 -14.87
N GLU A 358 28.94 9.40 -14.26
CA GLU A 358 29.00 8.96 -12.86
C GLU A 358 28.55 10.05 -11.90
N ASN A 359 29.03 11.27 -12.11
CA ASN A 359 28.65 12.40 -11.27
C ASN A 359 27.15 12.73 -11.46
N PHE A 360 26.65 12.65 -12.69
CA PHE A 360 25.23 12.79 -12.99
C PHE A 360 24.39 11.73 -12.27
N ALA A 361 24.76 10.45 -12.35
CA ALA A 361 24.06 9.36 -11.66
C ALA A 361 24.13 9.51 -10.13
N ARG A 362 25.29 9.90 -9.58
CA ARG A 362 25.47 10.15 -8.14
C ARG A 362 24.57 11.28 -7.65
N LYS A 363 24.51 12.39 -8.40
CA LYS A 363 23.65 13.54 -8.08
C LYS A 363 22.18 13.17 -8.22
N ALA A 364 21.80 12.44 -9.28
CA ALA A 364 20.44 11.93 -9.45
C ALA A 364 20.01 11.00 -8.31
N LYS A 365 20.89 10.09 -7.88
CA LYS A 365 20.65 9.24 -6.72
C LYS A 365 20.39 10.08 -5.48
N PHE A 366 21.27 11.04 -5.19
CA PHE A 366 21.15 11.89 -4.01
C PHE A 366 19.84 12.67 -4.03
N VAL A 367 19.50 13.34 -5.14
CA VAL A 367 18.28 14.12 -5.25
C VAL A 367 17.04 13.23 -5.17
N LYS A 368 17.02 12.05 -5.81
CA LYS A 368 15.89 11.12 -5.69
C LYS A 368 15.74 10.60 -4.25
N SER A 369 16.84 10.22 -3.59
CA SER A 369 16.81 9.81 -2.19
C SER A 369 16.31 10.93 -1.29
N ALA A 370 16.76 12.17 -1.50
CA ALA A 370 16.27 13.34 -0.76
C ALA A 370 14.78 13.59 -1.02
N ASN A 371 14.32 13.46 -2.27
CA ASN A 371 12.90 13.61 -2.61
C ASN A 371 12.03 12.54 -1.94
N ILE A 372 12.48 11.29 -1.90
CA ILE A 372 11.76 10.20 -1.20
C ILE A 372 11.68 10.50 0.29
N LEU A 373 12.80 10.86 0.93
CA LEU A 373 12.86 11.18 2.36
C LEU A 373 12.02 12.41 2.70
N ALA A 374 12.08 13.46 1.88
CA ALA A 374 11.27 14.66 2.04
C ALA A 374 9.78 14.35 1.86
N ASN A 375 9.40 13.54 0.86
CA ASN A 375 8.01 13.15 0.68
C ASN A 375 7.47 12.39 1.90
N VAL A 376 8.23 11.41 2.38
CA VAL A 376 7.86 10.64 3.59
C VAL A 376 7.80 11.55 4.80
N GLY A 377 8.82 12.39 5.02
CA GLY A 377 8.86 13.32 6.15
C GLY A 377 7.72 14.32 6.15
N ILE A 378 7.43 14.96 5.01
CA ILE A 378 6.31 15.89 4.86
C ILE A 378 4.98 15.17 5.06
N SER A 379 4.78 14.01 4.41
CA SER A 379 3.54 13.25 4.53
C SER A 379 3.30 12.78 5.98
N SER A 380 4.35 12.28 6.65
CA SER A 380 4.30 11.91 8.06
C SER A 380 4.04 13.11 8.98
N PHE A 381 4.66 14.26 8.73
CA PHE A 381 4.39 15.48 9.49
C PHE A 381 2.95 15.96 9.32
N LEU A 382 2.42 15.94 8.10
CA LEU A 382 1.04 16.29 7.82
C LEU A 382 0.08 15.33 8.54
N LEU A 383 0.36 14.03 8.51
CA LEU A 383 -0.52 13.00 9.06
C LEU A 383 -0.44 12.87 10.58
N ALA A 384 0.75 13.00 11.17
CA ALA A 384 1.00 12.83 12.61
C ALA A 384 0.85 14.13 13.40
N GLY A 385 1.08 15.28 12.77
CA GLY A 385 1.08 16.59 13.43
C GLY A 385 -0.07 17.48 12.97
N VAL A 386 -0.11 17.82 11.69
CA VAL A 386 -1.05 18.83 11.16
C VAL A 386 -2.49 18.35 11.22
N LEU A 387 -2.80 17.15 10.73
CA LEU A 387 -4.15 16.62 10.70
C LEU A 387 -4.75 16.44 12.11
N PRO A 388 -4.03 15.86 13.10
CA PRO A 388 -4.54 15.79 14.47
C PRO A 388 -4.79 17.17 15.08
N ALA A 389 -3.86 18.12 14.91
CA ALA A 389 -4.06 19.49 15.39
C ALA A 389 -5.25 20.18 14.70
N ALA A 390 -5.41 20.00 13.39
CA ALA A 390 -6.56 20.50 12.64
C ALA A 390 -7.88 19.86 13.11
N THR A 391 -7.85 18.57 13.46
CA THR A 391 -9.02 17.86 14.00
C THR A 391 -9.46 18.48 15.33
N TYR A 392 -8.54 18.77 16.26
CA TYR A 392 -8.90 19.44 17.52
C TYR A 392 -9.34 20.90 17.34
N LYS A 393 -8.77 21.62 16.36
CA LYS A 393 -9.30 22.94 15.98
C LYS A 393 -10.72 22.85 15.43
N PHE A 394 -11.00 21.86 14.58
CA PHE A 394 -12.34 21.60 14.07
C PHE A 394 -13.30 21.27 15.20
N ILE A 395 -12.93 20.38 16.13
CA ILE A 395 -13.72 20.07 17.32
C ILE A 395 -14.04 21.35 18.11
N LYS A 396 -13.04 22.18 18.40
CA LYS A 396 -13.26 23.45 19.12
C LYS A 396 -14.24 24.36 18.40
N LEU A 397 -14.14 24.45 17.07
CA LEU A 397 -15.04 25.28 16.26
C LEU A 397 -16.47 24.76 16.27
N THR A 398 -16.69 23.44 16.30
CA THR A 398 -18.03 22.85 16.25
C THR A 398 -18.69 22.66 17.61
N THR A 399 -17.90 22.38 18.66
CA THR A 399 -18.42 22.04 20.01
C THR A 399 -18.15 23.13 21.05
N GLY A 400 -17.27 24.08 20.75
CA GLY A 400 -16.78 25.07 21.72
C GLY A 400 -15.77 24.53 22.74
N SER A 401 -15.45 23.23 22.73
CA SER A 401 -14.54 22.56 23.68
C SER A 401 -13.31 21.98 22.99
N TYR A 402 -12.21 21.83 23.72
CA TYR A 402 -11.03 21.08 23.29
C TYR A 402 -11.11 19.58 23.58
N SER A 403 -12.13 19.14 24.32
CA SER A 403 -12.32 17.74 24.70
C SER A 403 -12.72 16.88 23.50
N ASP A 404 -12.29 15.62 23.51
CA ASP A 404 -12.81 14.63 22.58
C ASP A 404 -14.35 14.54 22.75
N PRO A 405 -15.13 14.78 21.68
CA PRO A 405 -16.57 14.98 21.82
C PRO A 405 -17.30 13.77 22.43
N GLY A 406 -16.80 12.56 22.20
CA GLY A 406 -17.38 11.34 22.77
C GLY A 406 -17.17 11.17 24.29
N LEU A 407 -16.27 11.94 24.89
CA LEU A 407 -15.96 11.87 26.33
C LEU A 407 -16.72 12.91 27.15
N VAL A 408 -17.31 13.91 26.50
CA VAL A 408 -18.10 14.97 27.13
C VAL A 408 -19.55 14.48 27.27
N GLN A 409 -20.11 14.56 28.48
CA GLN A 409 -21.54 14.37 28.65
C GLN A 409 -22.26 15.55 27.98
N ASN A 410 -23.19 15.27 27.07
CA ASN A 410 -24.02 16.31 26.48
C ASN A 410 -24.64 17.12 27.61
N LYS A 411 -24.24 18.39 27.76
CA LYS A 411 -25.04 19.36 28.48
C LYS A 411 -26.33 19.50 27.67
N LYS A 412 -27.39 18.85 28.13
CA LYS A 412 -28.74 19.20 27.73
C LYS A 412 -29.10 20.53 28.35
#